data_AF-A0A7K8YJ90-F1
#
_entry.id   AF-A0A7K8YJ90-F1
#
_cell.length_a   1.000
_cell.length_b   1.000
_cell.length_c   1.000
_cell.angle_alpha   90.00
_cell.angle_beta   90.00
_cell.angle_gamma   90.00
#
_symmetry.space_group_name_H-M   'P 1'
#
loop_
_entity.id
_entity.type
_entity.pdbx_description
1 polymer ?
#
loop_
_entity_poly.entity_id
_entity_poly.type
_entity_poly.pdbx_seq_one_letter_code
_entity_poly.pdbx_strand_id
1 'polypeptide(L)'
;HRRWVHRQERRHRCGTCGKSFKKASHLRTHLRTHTGERPFPCRECGRTFNSHANLLRHHLVHTGERPFECQLCHKRFAQSSTLRQHLQVH
;
A
#
# COMPACT_ATOMS: atom_id res chain seq x y z
N HIS A 1 -30.21 12.45 -24.10
CA HIS A 1 -28.80 12.87 -23.92
C HIS A 1 -28.39 12.78 -22.44
N ARG A 2 -27.93 11.61 -21.96
CA ARG A 2 -27.28 11.54 -20.64
C ARG A 2 -25.78 11.64 -20.84
N ARG A 3 -25.25 12.86 -20.74
CA ARG A 3 -23.81 13.08 -20.64
C ARG A 3 -23.41 12.67 -19.21
N TRP A 4 -23.00 11.41 -19.05
CA TRP A 4 -22.24 11.00 -17.87
C TRP A 4 -20.89 11.70 -17.93
N VAL A 5 -20.81 12.89 -17.34
CA VAL A 5 -19.52 13.50 -17.04
C VAL A 5 -18.98 12.74 -15.85
N HIS A 6 -18.05 11.80 -16.09
CA HIS A 6 -17.16 11.32 -15.02
C HIS A 6 -16.24 12.49 -14.62
N ARG A 7 -16.79 13.46 -13.89
CA ARG A 7 -16.13 14.72 -13.55
C ARG A 7 -15.21 14.52 -12.34
N GLN A 8 -14.00 14.04 -12.64
CA GLN A 8 -12.76 14.18 -11.86
C GLN A 8 -12.87 14.19 -10.32
N GLU A 9 -12.59 13.05 -9.67
CA GLU A 9 -12.38 13.00 -8.22
C GLU A 9 -10.95 12.52 -7.85
N ARG A 10 -9.96 12.90 -8.66
CA ARG A 10 -8.53 12.85 -8.28
C ARG A 10 -8.05 14.26 -8.00
N ARG A 11 -8.60 14.89 -6.96
CA ARG A 11 -8.41 16.32 -6.65
C ARG A 11 -7.06 16.62 -6.01
N HIS A 12 -6.37 15.60 -5.49
CA HIS A 12 -5.14 15.78 -4.72
C HIS A 12 -3.92 15.50 -5.59
N ARG A 13 -3.39 16.54 -6.26
CA ARG A 13 -2.21 16.47 -7.11
C ARG A 13 -0.94 16.77 -6.32
N CYS A 14 0.12 16.01 -6.57
CA CYS A 14 1.47 16.32 -6.10
C CYS A 14 2.09 17.42 -6.97
N GLY A 15 2.50 18.53 -6.36
CA GLY A 15 3.18 19.62 -7.07
C GLY A 15 4.55 19.22 -7.63
N THR A 16 5.25 18.28 -6.99
CA THR A 16 6.62 17.89 -7.37
C THR A 16 6.66 16.95 -8.58
N CYS A 17 5.74 16.00 -8.70
CA CYS A 17 5.79 14.97 -9.75
C CYS A 17 4.49 14.84 -10.55
N GLY A 18 3.51 15.71 -10.32
CA GLY A 18 2.24 15.75 -11.05
C GLY A 18 1.28 14.58 -10.78
N LYS A 19 1.66 13.60 -9.94
CA LYS A 19 0.81 12.44 -9.61
C LYS A 19 -0.47 12.88 -8.88
N SER A 20 -1.62 12.37 -9.33
CA SER A 20 -2.92 12.68 -8.74
C SER A 20 -3.47 11.53 -7.91
N PHE A 21 -3.98 11.83 -6.73
CA PHE A 21 -4.52 10.86 -5.78
C PHE A 21 -6.02 11.11 -5.53
N LYS A 22 -6.77 10.04 -5.27
CA LYS A 22 -8.19 10.10 -4.93
C LYS A 22 -8.44 10.66 -3.51
N LYS A 23 -7.50 10.46 -2.59
CA LYS A 23 -7.60 10.87 -1.17
C LYS A 23 -6.43 11.77 -0.78
N ALA A 24 -6.70 12.80 0.02
CA ALA A 24 -5.67 13.68 0.57
C ALA A 24 -4.63 12.93 1.42
N SER A 25 -5.06 11.94 2.19
CA SER A 25 -4.17 11.10 3.02
C SER A 25 -3.15 10.32 2.18
N HIS A 26 -3.52 9.88 0.99
CA HIS A 26 -2.60 9.22 0.05
C HIS A 26 -1.61 10.22 -0.54
N LEU A 27 -2.06 11.44 -0.89
CA LEU A 27 -1.15 12.49 -1.32
C LEU A 27 -0.14 12.82 -0.21
N ARG A 28 -0.59 13.03 1.04
CA ARG A 28 0.29 13.31 2.18
C ARG A 28 1.34 12.21 2.38
N THR A 29 0.91 10.95 2.35
CA THR A 29 1.82 9.80 2.45
C THR A 29 2.78 9.74 1.26
N HIS A 30 2.33 10.11 0.06
CA HIS A 30 3.19 10.21 -1.12
C HIS A 30 4.21 11.35 -1.00
N LEU A 31 3.85 12.51 -0.45
CA LEU A 31 4.82 13.61 -0.29
C LEU A 31 6.04 13.20 0.55
N ARG A 32 5.84 12.28 1.51
CA ARG A 32 6.95 11.68 2.28
C ARG A 32 7.96 10.92 1.42
N THR A 33 7.60 10.47 0.22
CA THR A 33 8.57 9.85 -0.70
C THR A 33 9.51 10.86 -1.34
N HIS A 34 9.11 12.15 -1.39
CA HIS A 34 9.97 13.22 -1.88
C HIS A 34 10.85 13.77 -0.78
N THR A 35 10.31 13.92 0.44
CA THR A 35 11.06 14.43 1.59
C THR A 35 11.94 13.38 2.27
N GLY A 36 11.69 12.10 2.01
CA GLY A 36 12.36 10.99 2.71
C GLY A 36 11.85 10.74 4.12
N GLU A 37 10.84 11.47 4.58
CA GLU A 37 10.29 11.35 5.94
C GLU A 37 9.67 9.95 6.16
N ARG A 38 10.12 9.27 7.21
CA ARG A 38 9.62 7.93 7.58
C ARG A 38 9.26 7.89 9.05
N PRO A 39 8.10 8.45 9.44
CA PRO A 39 7.76 8.65 10.85
C PRO A 39 7.36 7.37 11.58
N PHE A 40 7.31 6.22 10.90
CA PHE A 40 6.88 4.96 11.49
C PHE A 40 8.07 3.99 11.64
N PRO A 41 8.82 4.04 12.75
CA PRO A 41 9.87 3.08 13.04
C PRO A 41 9.30 1.74 13.52
N CYS A 42 9.90 0.65 13.07
CA CYS A 42 9.77 -0.66 13.69
C CYS A 42 10.63 -0.71 14.96
N ARG A 43 10.03 -1.05 16.10
CA ARG A 43 10.74 -1.13 17.38
C ARG A 43 11.66 -2.34 17.50
N GLU A 44 11.43 -3.38 16.71
CA GLU A 44 12.20 -4.62 16.77
C GLU A 44 13.50 -4.56 15.95
N CYS A 45 13.47 -3.94 14.77
CA CYS A 45 14.63 -3.89 13.87
C CYS A 45 15.06 -2.48 13.45
N GLY A 46 14.41 -1.43 13.97
CA GLY A 46 14.74 -0.03 13.68
C GLY A 46 14.39 0.45 12.27
N ARG A 47 13.86 -0.42 11.39
CA ARG A 47 13.45 -0.05 10.03
C ARG A 47 12.31 0.97 10.05
N THR A 48 12.43 2.02 9.25
CA THR A 48 11.43 3.09 9.20
C THR A 48 10.56 3.02 7.94
N PHE A 49 9.28 3.36 8.09
CA PHE A 49 8.27 3.32 7.04
C PHE A 49 7.59 4.69 6.86
N ASN A 50 7.13 4.96 5.64
CA ASN A 50 6.41 6.19 5.29
C ASN A 50 4.91 6.15 5.62
N SER A 51 4.36 4.97 5.94
CA SER A 51 2.97 4.77 6.30
C SER A 51 2.81 3.69 7.37
N HIS A 52 1.79 3.86 8.22
CA HIS A 52 1.46 2.89 9.27
C HIS A 52 1.08 1.51 8.71
N ALA A 53 0.33 1.48 7.60
CA ALA A 53 -0.03 0.21 6.94
C ALA A 53 1.20 -0.58 6.47
N ASN A 54 2.26 0.11 6.01
CA ASN A 54 3.50 -0.54 5.64
C ASN A 54 4.24 -1.11 6.86
N LEU A 55 4.23 -0.40 8.00
CA LEU A 55 4.80 -0.91 9.25
C LEU A 55 4.06 -2.16 9.76
N LEU A 56 2.73 -2.13 9.80
CA LEU A 56 1.93 -3.30 10.23
C LEU A 56 2.20 -4.53 9.34
N ARG A 57 2.23 -4.32 8.03
CA ARG A 57 2.56 -5.39 7.08
C ARG A 57 3.99 -5.91 7.26
N HIS A 58 4.93 -5.05 7.62
CA HIS A 58 6.29 -5.45 7.93
C HIS A 58 6.36 -6.29 9.20
N HIS A 59 5.54 -6.01 10.21
CA HIS A 59 5.51 -6.78 11.45
C HIS A 59 5.16 -8.27 11.23
N LEU A 60 4.41 -8.60 10.16
CA LEU A 60 4.18 -10.00 9.74
C LEU A 60 5.49 -10.77 9.44
N VAL A 61 6.58 -10.07 9.11
CA VAL A 61 7.90 -10.69 8.91
C VAL A 61 8.49 -11.14 10.24
N HIS A 62 8.24 -10.40 11.31
CA HIS A 62 8.72 -10.71 12.65
C HIS A 62 7.90 -11.83 13.29
N THR A 63 6.58 -11.78 13.16
CA THR A 63 5.69 -12.82 13.70
C THR A 63 5.67 -14.09 12.84
N GLY A 64 6.11 -14.02 11.58
CA GLY A 64 6.00 -15.10 10.61
C GLY A 64 4.57 -15.36 10.14
N GLU A 65 3.60 -14.51 10.53
CA GLU A 65 2.21 -14.67 10.16
C GLU A 65 2.00 -14.53 8.65
N ARG A 66 1.25 -15.50 8.10
CA ARG A 66 0.83 -15.50 6.70
C ARG A 66 -0.68 -15.67 6.63
N PRO A 67 -1.45 -14.57 6.76
CA PRO A 67 -2.90 -14.64 6.89
C PRO A 67 -3.62 -15.02 5.59
N PHE A 68 -2.95 -14.92 4.44
CA PHE A 68 -3.57 -15.19 3.15
C PHE A 68 -3.20 -16.59 2.67
N GLU A 69 -4.19 -17.44 2.42
CA GLU A 69 -3.99 -18.81 1.97
C GLU A 69 -4.60 -19.03 0.58
N CYS A 70 -3.83 -19.67 -0.31
CA CYS A 70 -4.34 -20.15 -1.58
C CYS A 70 -5.20 -21.40 -1.36
N GLN A 71 -6.46 -21.36 -1.75
CA GLN A 71 -7.38 -22.48 -1.57
C GLN A 71 -7.15 -23.64 -2.54
N LEU A 72 -6.33 -23.45 -3.58
CA LEU A 72 -6.02 -24.48 -4.58
C LEU A 72 -4.80 -25.33 -4.21
N CYS A 73 -3.79 -24.73 -3.57
CA CYS A 73 -2.56 -25.43 -3.21
C CYS A 73 -2.08 -25.20 -1.76
N HIS A 74 -2.92 -24.58 -0.93
CA HIS A 74 -2.69 -24.29 0.50
C HIS A 74 -1.42 -23.48 0.82
N LYS A 75 -0.80 -22.86 -0.19
CA LYS A 75 0.34 -21.96 0.01
C LYS A 75 -0.10 -20.68 0.71
N ARG A 76 0.64 -20.28 1.75
CA ARG A 76 0.35 -19.10 2.56
C ARG A 76 1.28 -17.92 2.21
N PHE A 77 0.70 -16.73 2.23
CA PHE A 77 1.33 -15.46 1.86
C PHE A 77 1.09 -14.40 2.94
N ALA A 78 2.07 -13.50 3.10
CA ALA A 78 1.95 -12.36 4.00
C ALA A 78 1.10 -11.20 3.42
N GLN A 79 0.84 -11.21 2.10
CA GLN A 79 0.14 -10.13 1.42
C GLN A 79 -0.91 -10.65 0.42
N SER A 80 -2.08 -10.01 0.41
CA SER A 80 -3.17 -10.34 -0.51
C SER A 80 -2.82 -10.08 -1.97
N SER A 81 -1.98 -9.07 -2.26
CA SER A 81 -1.48 -8.81 -3.62
C SER A 81 -0.60 -9.94 -4.14
N THR A 82 0.24 -10.51 -3.27
CA THR A 82 1.10 -11.65 -3.62
C THR A 82 0.27 -12.91 -3.82
N LEU A 83 -0.72 -13.18 -2.95
CA LEU A 83 -1.68 -14.26 -3.18
C LEU A 83 -2.39 -14.07 -4.53
N ARG A 84 -2.90 -12.86 -4.83
CA ARG A 84 -3.59 -12.59 -6.10
C ARG A 84 -2.72 -12.86 -7.32
N GLN A 85 -1.45 -12.47 -7.28
CA GLN A 85 -0.49 -12.76 -8.34
C GLN A 85 -0.25 -14.26 -8.46
N HIS A 86 -0.09 -14.96 -7.34
CA HIS A 86 0.05 -16.41 -7.32
C HIS A 86 -1.19 -17.14 -7.87
N LEU A 87 -2.40 -16.62 -7.65
CA LEU A 87 -3.61 -17.20 -8.23
C LEU A 87 -3.64 -17.13 -9.77
N GLN A 88 -2.78 -16.34 -10.41
CA GLN A 88 -2.68 -16.30 -11.88
C GLN A 88 -1.83 -17.44 -12.47
N VAL A 89 -1.12 -18.21 -11.63
CA VAL A 89 -0.33 -19.37 -12.07
C VAL A 89 -1.05 -20.71 -11.87
N HIS A 90 -2.30 -20.64 -11.41
CA HIS A 90 -3.26 -21.74 -11.42
C HIS A 90 -4.15 -21.59 -12.65
#